data_AF-A0A2R2ZJC7-F1
#
_entry.id   AF-A0A2R2ZJC7-F1
#
_cell.length_a   1.000
_cell.length_b   1.000
_cell.length_c   1.000
_cell.angle_alpha   90.00
_cell.angle_beta   90.00
_cell.angle_gamma   90.00
#
_symmetry.space_group_name_H-M   'P 1'
#
loop_
_entity.id
_entity.type
_entity.pdbx_description
1 polymer ?
#
loop_
_entity_poly.entity_id
_entity_poly.type
_entity_poly.pdbx_seq_one_letter_code
_entity_poly.pdbx_strand_id
1 'polypeptide(L)'
;MEFHLAIAEATHNSMLVDLFKQSWQWRVDNPMWNQLHTHLKDTRYRSEWLIDHKLILAALVKKDSKAAKAAMWQHLENVKNRLLELSDTDDLNFDGYLFSSWPLVVVENE
;
A
#
# COMPACT_ATOMS: atom_id res chain seq x y z
N MET A 1 0.99 -1.40 -10.50
CA MET A 1 1.56 -2.76 -10.44
C MET A 1 3.05 -2.73 -10.69
N GLU A 2 3.51 -2.27 -11.86
CA GLU A 2 4.92 -2.38 -12.30
C GLU A 2 5.95 -1.82 -11.31
N PHE A 3 5.68 -0.67 -10.69
CA PHE A 3 6.56 -0.08 -9.67
C PHE A 3 6.86 -1.04 -8.50
N HIS A 4 5.81 -1.63 -7.92
CA HIS A 4 5.95 -2.54 -6.79
C HIS A 4 6.60 -3.87 -7.20
N LEU A 5 6.30 -4.35 -8.41
CA LEU A 5 6.94 -5.55 -8.95
C LEU A 5 8.44 -5.33 -9.13
N ALA A 6 8.86 -4.18 -9.67
CA ALA A 6 10.28 -3.85 -9.82
C ALA A 6 11.02 -3.82 -8.47
N ILE A 7 10.37 -3.32 -7.41
CA ILE A 7 10.93 -3.35 -6.04
C ILE A 7 11.08 -4.80 -5.56
N ALA A 8 10.06 -5.64 -5.76
CA ALA A 8 10.10 -7.05 -5.37
C ALA A 8 11.22 -7.80 -6.13
N GLU A 9 11.35 -7.58 -7.45
CA GLU A 9 12.40 -8.20 -8.28
C GLU A 9 13.80 -7.76 -7.87
N ALA A 10 13.97 -6.50 -7.44
CA ALA A 10 15.24 -6.00 -6.91
C ALA A 10 15.70 -6.70 -5.61
N THR A 11 14.83 -7.45 -4.93
CA THR A 11 15.23 -8.28 -3.78
C THR A 11 16.00 -9.53 -4.18
N HIS A 12 15.98 -9.90 -5.47
CA HIS A 12 16.53 -11.16 -6.01
C HIS A 12 16.02 -12.42 -5.27
N ASN A 13 14.83 -12.34 -4.70
CA ASN A 13 14.16 -13.45 -4.01
C ASN A 13 12.95 -13.89 -4.84
N SER A 14 13.10 -14.98 -5.60
CA SER A 14 12.06 -15.50 -6.48
C SER A 14 10.76 -15.84 -5.74
N MET A 15 10.86 -16.39 -4.53
CA MET A 15 9.68 -16.72 -3.72
C MET A 15 8.89 -15.46 -3.34
N LEU A 16 9.55 -14.37 -2.95
CA LEU A 16 8.87 -13.10 -2.68
C LEU A 16 8.22 -12.52 -3.93
N VAL A 17 8.89 -12.61 -5.08
CA VAL A 17 8.34 -12.14 -6.37
C VAL A 17 7.08 -12.92 -6.74
N ASP A 18 7.11 -14.25 -6.60
CA ASP A 18 5.98 -15.12 -6.95
C ASP A 18 4.80 -14.91 -6.00
N LEU A 19 5.06 -14.79 -4.69
CA LEU A 19 4.04 -14.46 -3.69
C LEU A 19 3.39 -13.09 -3.97
N PHE A 20 4.19 -12.09 -4.34
CA PHE A 20 3.68 -10.77 -4.72
C PHE A 20 2.77 -10.85 -5.95
N LYS A 21 3.20 -11.55 -7.01
CA LYS A 21 2.42 -11.73 -8.24
C LYS A 21 1.08 -12.42 -7.96
N GLN A 22 1.09 -13.50 -7.17
CA GLN A 22 -0.11 -14.21 -6.78
C GLN A 22 -1.06 -13.33 -5.96
N SER A 23 -0.54 -12.61 -4.96
CA SER A 23 -1.34 -11.70 -4.13
C SER A 23 -1.95 -10.57 -4.96
N TRP A 24 -1.22 -10.05 -5.94
CA TRP A 24 -1.73 -9.04 -6.87
C TRP A 24 -2.83 -9.60 -7.77
N GLN A 25 -2.72 -10.85 -8.21
CA GLN A 25 -3.75 -11.50 -8.99
C GLN A 25 -5.06 -11.63 -8.19
N TRP A 26 -5.00 -12.09 -6.95
CA TRP A 26 -6.17 -12.15 -6.07
C TRP A 26 -6.84 -10.78 -5.86
N ARG A 27 -6.04 -9.73 -5.75
CA ARG A 27 -6.53 -8.34 -5.67
C ARG A 27 -7.30 -7.93 -6.92
N VAL A 28 -6.78 -8.25 -8.11
CA VAL A 28 -7.42 -7.90 -9.40
C VAL A 28 -8.68 -8.74 -9.64
N ASP A 29 -8.69 -10.00 -9.22
CA ASP A 29 -9.82 -10.89 -9.43
C ASP A 29 -10.95 -10.68 -8.41
N ASN A 30 -10.72 -9.91 -7.34
CA ASN A 30 -11.71 -9.65 -6.31
C ASN A 30 -12.75 -8.60 -6.79
N PRO A 31 -14.04 -8.97 -6.97
CA PRO A 31 -15.07 -8.05 -7.47
C PRO A 31 -15.32 -6.84 -6.55
N MET A 32 -15.28 -7.05 -5.23
CA MET A 32 -15.41 -5.97 -4.23
C MET A 32 -14.28 -4.94 -4.41
N TRP A 33 -13.06 -5.43 -4.60
CA TRP A 33 -11.89 -4.59 -4.77
C TRP A 33 -11.97 -3.75 -6.06
N ASN A 34 -12.45 -4.36 -7.14
CA ASN A 34 -12.70 -3.66 -8.40
C ASN A 34 -13.75 -2.56 -8.26
N GLN A 35 -14.84 -2.84 -7.54
CA GLN A 35 -15.91 -1.86 -7.30
C GLN A 35 -15.40 -0.65 -6.51
N LEU A 36 -14.72 -0.87 -5.37
CA LEU A 36 -14.08 0.20 -4.58
C LEU A 36 -13.13 1.06 -5.42
N HIS A 37 -12.35 0.42 -6.31
CA HIS A 37 -11.39 1.13 -7.15
C HIS A 37 -12.02 1.98 -8.25
N THR A 38 -13.28 1.75 -8.62
CA THR A 38 -13.97 2.62 -9.57
C THR A 38 -14.16 4.04 -9.03
N HIS A 39 -14.31 4.18 -7.71
CA HIS A 39 -14.50 5.46 -7.02
C HIS A 39 -13.18 6.23 -6.78
N LEU A 40 -12.02 5.57 -6.92
CA LEU A 40 -10.70 6.16 -6.72
C LEU A 40 -10.19 7.02 -7.89
N LYS A 41 -11.01 7.30 -8.90
CA LYS A 41 -10.61 8.09 -10.10
C LYS A 41 -10.46 9.61 -9.84
N ASP A 42 -10.53 10.04 -8.58
CA ASP A 42 -10.32 11.43 -8.18
C ASP A 42 -8.88 11.90 -8.44
N THR A 43 -8.75 13.06 -9.09
CA THR A 43 -7.48 13.73 -9.36
C THR A 43 -6.66 14.04 -8.11
N ARG A 44 -7.30 14.34 -6.96
CA ARG A 44 -6.58 14.64 -5.71
C ARG A 44 -5.91 13.40 -5.13
N TYR A 45 -6.62 12.26 -5.12
CA TYR A 45 -6.04 11.00 -4.65
C TYR A 45 -4.82 10.61 -5.50
N ARG A 46 -4.85 10.87 -6.81
CA ARG A 46 -3.73 10.57 -7.70
C ARG A 46 -2.47 11.39 -7.38
N SER A 47 -2.60 12.63 -6.92
CA SER A 47 -1.43 13.45 -6.54
C SER A 47 -0.82 12.99 -5.23
N GLU A 48 -1.63 12.69 -4.21
CA GLU A 48 -1.20 12.11 -2.93
C GLU A 48 -0.48 10.77 -3.16
N TRP A 49 -1.08 9.89 -3.96
CA TRP A 49 -0.49 8.60 -4.33
C TRP A 49 0.88 8.74 -5.03
N LEU A 50 1.04 9.74 -5.90
CA LEU A 50 2.31 10.02 -6.56
C LEU A 50 3.38 10.53 -5.58
N ILE A 51 2.98 11.29 -4.56
CA ILE A 51 3.89 11.76 -3.50
C ILE A 51 4.44 10.56 -2.72
N ASP A 52 3.58 9.64 -2.30
CA ASP A 52 4.00 8.41 -1.61
C ASP A 52 5.05 7.63 -2.41
N HIS A 53 4.80 7.44 -3.71
CA HIS A 53 5.72 6.71 -4.59
C HIS A 53 7.07 7.41 -4.73
N LYS A 54 7.10 8.75 -4.80
CA LYS A 54 8.34 9.52 -4.83
C LYS A 54 9.14 9.37 -3.54
N LEU A 55 8.48 9.32 -2.38
CA LEU A 55 9.14 9.11 -1.09
C LEU A 55 9.77 7.72 -0.99
N ILE A 56 9.03 6.69 -1.40
CA ILE A 56 9.55 5.31 -1.47
C ILE A 56 10.78 5.26 -2.38
N LEU A 57 10.67 5.79 -3.61
CA LEU A 57 11.76 5.78 -4.57
C LEU A 57 12.98 6.54 -4.04
N ALA A 58 12.79 7.71 -3.43
CA ALA A 58 13.87 8.50 -2.87
C ALA A 58 14.63 7.74 -1.76
N ALA A 59 13.92 7.01 -0.89
CA ALA A 59 14.54 6.19 0.14
C ALA A 59 15.32 5.00 -0.46
N LEU A 60 14.75 4.34 -1.47
CA LEU A 60 15.43 3.25 -2.19
C LEU A 60 16.70 3.72 -2.92
N VAL A 61 16.66 4.87 -3.60
CA VAL A 61 17.83 5.46 -4.26
C VAL A 61 18.94 5.78 -3.26
N LYS A 62 18.58 6.25 -2.06
CA LYS A 62 19.52 6.48 -0.95
C LYS A 62 20.03 5.19 -0.29
N LYS A 63 19.49 4.02 -0.67
CA LYS A 63 19.75 2.73 -0.04
C LYS A 63 19.43 2.70 1.46
N ASP A 64 18.49 3.52 1.90
CA ASP A 64 18.03 3.55 3.29
C ASP A 64 16.87 2.56 3.47
N SER A 65 17.20 1.37 3.96
CA SER A 65 16.22 0.30 4.15
C SER A 65 15.17 0.62 5.21
N LYS A 66 15.52 1.35 6.28
CA LYS A 66 14.59 1.75 7.33
C LYS A 66 13.59 2.77 6.79
N ALA A 67 14.09 3.80 6.09
CA ALA A 67 13.24 4.82 5.49
C ALA A 67 12.35 4.24 4.37
N ALA A 68 12.88 3.32 3.55
CA ALA A 68 12.09 2.68 2.50
C ALA A 68 10.94 1.84 3.08
N LYS A 69 11.20 1.10 4.17
CA LYS A 69 10.17 0.35 4.90
C LYS A 69 9.12 1.28 5.49
N ALA A 70 9.53 2.37 6.14
CA ALA A 70 8.62 3.35 6.73
C ALA A 70 7.75 4.04 5.66
N ALA A 71 8.35 4.44 4.54
CA ALA A 71 7.64 5.07 3.43
C ALA A 71 6.62 4.12 2.78
N MET A 72 7.00 2.84 2.58
CA MET A 72 6.07 1.83 2.05
C MET A 72 4.92 1.55 3.02
N TRP A 73 5.18 1.49 4.32
CA TRP A 73 4.13 1.32 5.32
C TRP A 73 3.17 2.51 5.35
N GLN A 74 3.70 3.75 5.35
CA GLN A 74 2.86 4.94 5.31
C GLN A 74 2.02 5.01 4.04
N HIS A 75 2.58 4.59 2.90
CA HIS A 75 1.84 4.47 1.65
C HIS A 75 0.64 3.51 1.77
N LEU A 76 0.84 2.34 2.38
CA LEU A 76 -0.23 1.37 2.60
C LEU A 76 -1.30 1.90 3.57
N GLU A 77 -0.91 2.64 4.60
CA GLU A 77 -1.85 3.30 5.51
C GLU A 77 -2.70 4.36 4.81
N ASN A 78 -2.09 5.17 3.94
CA ASN A 78 -2.82 6.15 3.13
C ASN A 78 -3.84 5.46 2.20
N VAL A 79 -3.44 4.36 1.56
CA VAL A 79 -4.34 3.54 0.72
C VAL A 79 -5.48 2.95 1.55
N LYS A 80 -5.20 2.39 2.72
CA LYS A 80 -6.21 1.85 3.64
C LYS A 80 -7.22 2.94 4.03
N ASN A 81 -6.76 4.08 4.52
CA ASN A 81 -7.63 5.16 4.96
C ASN A 81 -8.52 5.65 3.81
N ARG A 82 -7.96 5.81 2.60
CA ARG A 82 -8.76 6.19 1.44
C ARG A 82 -9.82 5.16 1.07
N LEU A 83 -9.51 3.87 1.18
CA LEU A 83 -10.47 2.80 0.92
C LEU A 83 -11.57 2.76 1.98
N LEU A 84 -11.25 3.03 3.26
CA LEU A 84 -12.24 3.12 4.34
C LEU A 84 -13.16 4.33 4.15
N GLU A 85 -12.65 5.48 3.71
CA GLU A 85 -13.47 6.66 3.36
C GLU A 85 -14.48 6.38 2.25
N LEU A 86 -14.17 5.45 1.35
CA LEU A 86 -15.02 5.05 0.22
C LEU A 86 -15.87 3.82 0.51
N SER A 87 -15.61 3.15 1.64
CA SER A 87 -16.42 2.02 2.10
C SER A 87 -17.71 2.55 2.73
N ASP A 88 -18.80 1.78 2.63
CA ASP A 88 -20.05 2.12 3.31
C ASP A 88 -19.88 1.93 4.82
N THR A 89 -19.53 3.02 5.52
CA THR A 89 -19.30 3.00 6.96
C THR A 89 -20.59 2.87 7.77
N ASP A 90 -21.75 2.97 7.13
CA ASP A 90 -23.07 2.87 7.77
C ASP A 90 -23.64 1.44 7.72
N ASP A 91 -22.96 0.49 7.06
CA ASP A 91 -23.32 -0.93 7.12
C ASP A 91 -23.13 -1.48 8.55
N LEU A 92 -24.18 -2.06 9.11
CA LEU A 92 -24.19 -2.67 10.44
C LEU A 92 -23.16 -3.81 10.60
N ASN A 93 -22.69 -4.40 9.49
CA ASN A 93 -21.67 -5.45 9.50
C ASN A 93 -20.25 -4.91 9.26
N PHE A 94 -20.08 -3.59 9.10
CA PHE A 94 -18.77 -2.98 8.89
C PHE A 94 -18.02 -2.81 10.23
N ASP A 95 -17.06 -3.69 10.50
CA ASP A 95 -16.17 -3.56 11.66
C ASP A 95 -14.94 -2.72 11.32
N GLY A 96 -15.02 -1.41 11.57
CA GLY A 96 -13.90 -0.49 11.40
C GLY A 96 -12.73 -0.72 12.38
N TYR A 97 -12.96 -1.37 13.52
CA TYR A 97 -11.92 -1.61 14.53
C TYR A 97 -10.94 -2.72 14.11
N LEU A 98 -11.40 -3.67 13.30
CA LEU A 98 -10.57 -4.71 12.68
C LEU A 98 -9.41 -4.13 11.87
N PHE A 99 -9.60 -2.95 11.29
CA PHE A 99 -8.62 -2.29 10.41
C PHE A 99 -7.81 -1.20 11.12
N SER A 100 -7.75 -1.24 12.46
CA SER A 100 -6.89 -0.33 13.25
C SER A 100 -5.41 -0.50 12.88
N SER A 101 -4.71 0.62 12.77
CA SER A 101 -3.33 0.65 12.32
C SER A 101 -2.40 0.07 13.39
N TRP A 102 -1.46 -0.79 12.99
CA TRP A 102 -0.37 -1.24 13.84
C TRP A 102 0.90 -0.44 13.53
N PRO A 103 1.29 0.54 14.37
CA PRO A 103 2.41 1.42 14.07
C PRO A 103 3.71 0.63 13.98
N LEU A 104 4.56 1.00 13.01
CA LEU A 104 5.94 0.53 13.00
C LEU A 104 6.66 1.09 14.23
N VAL A 105 7.14 0.21 15.11
CA VAL A 105 8.04 0.62 16.20
C VAL A 105 9.32 1.15 15.56
N VAL A 106 9.50 2.47 15.60
CA VAL A 106 10.77 3.09 15.25
C VAL A 106 11.71 2.82 16.41
N VAL A 107 12.54 1.79 16.28
CA VAL A 107 13.69 1.65 17.18
C VAL A 107 14.66 2.75 16.75
N GLU A 108 14.58 3.89 17.44
CA GLU A 108 15.63 4.90 17.43
C GLU A 108 16.88 4.20 17.99
N ASN A 109 17.84 3.93 17.11
CA ASN A 109 19.14 3.49 17.56
C ASN A 109 19.84 4.73 18.13
N GLU A 110 20.09 4.72 19.44
CA GLU A 110 21.09 5.57 20.10
C GLU A 110 22.48 5.45 19.44
#